data_AF-A0A8T2WAU6-F1
#
_entry.id   AF-A0A8T2WAU6-F1
#
_cell.length_a   1.000
_cell.length_b   1.000
_cell.length_c   1.000
_cell.angle_alpha   90.00
_cell.angle_beta   90.00
_cell.angle_gamma   90.00
#
_symmetry.space_group_name_H-M   'P 1'
#
loop_
_entity.id
_entity.type
_entity.pdbx_description
1 polymer ?
#
loop_
_entity_poly.entity_id
_entity_poly.type
_entity_poly.pdbx_seq_one_letter_code
_entity_poly.pdbx_strand_id
1 'polypeptide(L)'
;MLVRLARQQELGLGQKLEKESHGRKLLLVRHPKSGTVSVMDAHCFHMGTPLVGGDIEDLDGHACVVCPAHRYRIDIATGHKVDTDLCGKTCSSEDQKQRLYSVHCDEEFIWVDLPTDQNHNNLAPLPSDYYNQVAQQQPIFHQQMQQGIKEMPSHGNYGLFGAASDMAPPPSPLQPYAGVTAWPVVPPPSGLGTPSKMAADDPQLILSQQSMHSSPAPSAAPPANLMNYFPSAKPDPPHVARRKAATAAILARSYRPPTADNTPMQSPQKPVVQQQTPRQQVIAPVVSAPVAPAPAAAAAGGVRQATLFEAWARRPVSTGVESMDTN
;
A
#
# COMPACT_ATOMS: atom_id res chain seq x y z
N MET A 1 15.68 12.20 10.63
CA MET A 1 15.44 12.87 11.93
C MET A 1 14.47 12.01 12.72
N LEU A 2 14.80 11.70 13.98
CA LEU A 2 13.96 10.87 14.81
C LEU A 2 12.81 11.68 15.42
N VAL A 3 11.56 11.27 15.18
CA VAL A 3 10.36 11.95 15.65
C VAL A 3 9.47 11.01 16.44
N ARG A 4 9.00 11.47 17.60
CA ARG A 4 8.03 10.74 18.44
C ARG A 4 6.64 10.85 17.85
N LEU A 5 5.99 9.73 17.55
CA LEU A 5 4.66 9.72 16.94
C LEU A 5 3.53 9.35 17.90
N ALA A 6 3.75 8.36 18.78
CA ALA A 6 2.72 7.84 19.68
C ALA A 6 3.32 7.12 20.88
N ARG A 7 2.51 6.87 21.91
CA ARG A 7 2.83 5.90 22.97
C ARG A 7 2.56 4.47 22.49
N GLN A 8 3.31 3.50 23.02
CA GLN A 8 3.11 2.07 22.75
C GLN A 8 1.67 1.61 23.05
N GLN A 9 1.07 2.15 24.11
CA GLN A 9 -0.29 1.83 24.57
C GLN A 9 -1.41 2.38 23.67
N GLU A 10 -1.14 3.40 22.85
CA GLU A 10 -2.14 3.96 21.92
C GLU A 10 -2.42 3.03 20.73
N LEU A 11 -1.54 2.07 20.47
CA LEU A 11 -1.62 1.17 19.32
C LEU A 11 -1.65 -0.28 19.81
N GLY A 12 -2.85 -0.86 19.90
CA GLY A 12 -3.03 -2.28 20.25
C GLY A 12 -2.60 -3.24 19.14
N LEU A 13 -2.55 -4.54 19.43
CA LEU A 13 -2.25 -5.59 18.43
C LEU A 13 -3.27 -5.60 17.30
N GLY A 14 -2.79 -5.65 16.05
CA GLY A 14 -3.66 -5.60 14.87
C GLY A 14 -4.36 -4.26 14.65
N GLN A 15 -4.06 -3.24 15.45
CA GLN A 15 -4.62 -1.92 15.29
C GLN A 15 -3.77 -1.06 14.36
N LYS A 16 -4.41 0.01 13.91
CA LYS A 16 -3.81 1.05 13.08
C LYS A 16 -4.08 2.41 13.69
N LEU A 17 -3.16 3.33 13.52
CA LEU A 17 -3.26 4.71 14.00
C LEU A 17 -2.66 5.64 12.96
N GLU A 18 -3.42 6.67 12.57
CA GLU A 18 -2.91 7.73 11.71
C GLU A 18 -2.33 8.87 12.57
N LYS A 19 -1.16 9.38 12.19
CA LYS A 19 -0.53 10.55 12.79
C LYS A 19 0.02 11.44 11.68
N GLU A 20 0.12 12.73 11.93
CA GLU A 20 0.74 13.68 11.00
C GLU A 20 2.01 14.25 11.62
N SER A 21 3.07 14.32 10.84
CA SER A 21 4.35 14.88 11.26
C SER A 21 5.11 15.42 10.05
N HIS A 22 5.66 16.63 10.17
CA HIS A 22 6.47 17.27 9.12
C HIS A 22 5.80 17.28 7.75
N GLY A 23 4.50 17.58 7.70
CA GLY A 23 3.75 17.64 6.44
C GLY A 23 3.55 16.29 5.76
N ARG A 24 3.68 15.18 6.49
CA ARG A 24 3.37 13.83 5.98
C ARG A 24 2.42 13.11 6.93
N LYS A 25 1.45 12.40 6.36
CA LYS A 25 0.54 11.54 7.12
C LYS A 25 1.08 10.13 7.19
N LEU A 26 1.19 9.60 8.40
CA LEU A 26 1.84 8.34 8.69
C LEU A 26 0.82 7.38 9.26
N LEU A 27 0.78 6.17 8.71
CA LEU A 27 0.00 5.08 9.25
C LEU A 27 0.93 4.19 10.06
N LEU A 28 0.70 4.17 11.37
CA LEU A 28 1.29 3.23 12.29
C LEU A 28 0.42 1.97 12.29
N VAL A 29 1.04 0.81 12.12
CA VAL A 29 0.37 -0.48 12.13
C VAL A 29 1.11 -1.40 13.09
N ARG A 30 0.40 -1.97 14.07
CA ARG A 30 0.97 -3.03 14.90
C ARG A 30 0.56 -4.38 14.33
N HIS A 31 1.56 -5.14 13.91
CA HIS A 31 1.36 -6.44 13.33
C HIS A 31 0.61 -7.37 14.30
N PRO A 32 -0.47 -8.06 13.88
CA PRO A 32 -1.32 -8.83 14.78
C PRO A 32 -0.62 -10.05 15.38
N LYS A 33 0.26 -10.72 14.62
CA LYS A 33 1.00 -11.92 15.08
C LYS A 33 2.28 -11.60 15.87
N SER A 34 3.20 -10.81 15.29
CA SER A 34 4.50 -10.50 15.90
C SER A 34 4.47 -9.36 16.92
N GLY A 35 3.44 -8.52 16.92
CA GLY A 35 3.37 -7.32 17.75
C GLY A 35 4.33 -6.19 17.36
N THR A 36 5.09 -6.37 16.27
CA THR A 36 6.02 -5.37 15.74
C THR A 36 5.26 -4.18 15.16
N VAL A 37 5.79 -2.98 15.34
CA VAL A 37 5.21 -1.76 14.78
C VAL A 37 5.91 -1.42 13.47
N SER A 38 5.13 -1.26 12.41
CA SER A 38 5.59 -0.74 11.13
C SER A 38 4.93 0.61 10.87
N VAL A 39 5.65 1.51 10.20
CA VAL A 39 5.13 2.82 9.82
C VAL A 39 5.29 3.02 8.32
N MET A 40 4.21 3.41 7.67
CA MET A 40 4.14 3.67 6.23
C MET A 40 3.41 4.97 5.92
N ASP A 41 3.47 5.42 4.67
CA ASP A 41 2.61 6.50 4.18
C ASP A 41 1.12 6.17 4.42
N ALA A 42 0.33 7.13 4.89
CA ALA A 42 -1.06 6.87 5.30
C ALA A 42 -2.06 6.78 4.14
N HIS A 43 -1.69 7.26 2.96
CA HIS A 43 -2.55 7.24 1.78
C HIS A 43 -2.09 6.17 0.78
N CYS A 44 -3.04 5.42 0.24
CA CYS A 44 -2.76 4.36 -0.71
C CYS A 44 -2.07 4.89 -1.97
N PHE A 45 -0.98 4.26 -2.39
CA PHE A 45 -0.26 4.62 -3.61
C PHE A 45 -1.10 4.55 -4.91
N HIS A 46 -2.25 3.89 -4.92
CA HIS A 46 -3.09 3.76 -6.11
C HIS A 46 -3.81 5.08 -6.44
N MET A 47 -4.60 5.59 -5.50
CA MET A 47 -5.49 6.76 -5.69
C MET A 47 -5.57 7.66 -4.44
N GLY A 48 -4.61 7.54 -3.53
CA GLY A 48 -4.53 8.41 -2.35
C GLY A 48 -5.61 8.20 -1.29
N THR A 49 -6.35 7.08 -1.31
CA THR A 49 -7.35 6.81 -0.27
C THR A 49 -6.67 6.57 1.09
N PRO A 50 -7.16 7.16 2.20
CA PRO A 50 -6.64 6.90 3.53
C PRO A 50 -6.71 5.41 3.89
N LEU A 51 -5.57 4.84 4.30
CA LEU A 51 -5.41 3.44 4.67
C LEU A 51 -5.84 3.15 6.11
N VAL A 52 -6.06 4.18 6.93
CA VAL A 52 -6.51 4.01 8.33
C VAL A 52 -7.83 3.24 8.44
N GLY A 53 -8.74 3.43 7.48
CA GLY A 53 -10.02 2.71 7.38
C GLY A 53 -9.94 1.37 6.65
N GLY A 54 -8.75 0.94 6.22
CA GLY A 54 -8.54 -0.36 5.59
C GLY A 54 -8.56 -1.51 6.60
N ASP A 55 -8.75 -2.74 6.13
CA ASP A 55 -8.57 -3.94 6.96
C ASP A 55 -7.10 -4.37 7.00
N ILE A 56 -6.71 -5.19 7.97
CA ILE A 56 -5.44 -5.93 7.93
C ILE A 56 -5.77 -7.38 7.62
N GLU A 57 -5.27 -7.89 6.49
CA GLU A 57 -5.45 -9.27 6.05
C GLU A 57 -4.10 -9.97 6.04
N ASP A 58 -4.09 -11.30 6.18
CA ASP A 58 -2.90 -12.13 5.98
C ASP A 58 -3.10 -12.91 4.68
N LEU A 59 -2.24 -12.67 3.70
CA LEU A 59 -2.26 -13.36 2.41
C LEU A 59 -0.98 -14.16 2.26
N ASP A 60 -1.07 -15.46 2.50
CA ASP A 60 0.05 -16.40 2.34
C ASP A 60 1.31 -15.98 3.13
N GLY A 61 1.12 -15.52 4.38
CA GLY A 61 2.20 -15.05 5.24
C GLY A 61 2.55 -13.57 5.06
N HIS A 62 1.97 -12.87 4.09
CA HIS A 62 2.08 -11.41 3.98
C HIS A 62 0.96 -10.76 4.77
N ALA A 63 1.30 -10.11 5.89
CA ALA A 63 0.35 -9.23 6.56
C ALA A 63 0.22 -7.93 5.76
N CYS A 64 -0.96 -7.70 5.19
CA CYS A 64 -1.22 -6.58 4.31
C CYS A 64 -2.24 -5.63 4.90
N VAL A 65 -2.03 -4.32 4.69
CA VAL A 65 -3.11 -3.35 4.79
C VAL A 65 -3.89 -3.36 3.48
N VAL A 66 -5.21 -3.50 3.58
CA VAL A 66 -6.11 -3.52 2.42
C VAL A 66 -6.74 -2.15 2.23
N CYS A 67 -6.46 -1.53 1.10
CA CYS A 67 -7.04 -0.24 0.74
C CYS A 67 -8.59 -0.33 0.72
N PRO A 68 -9.31 0.52 1.45
CA PRO A 68 -10.76 0.40 1.59
C PRO A 68 -11.53 0.69 0.29
N ALA A 69 -10.97 1.51 -0.62
CA ALA A 69 -11.64 1.87 -1.87
C ALA A 69 -11.50 0.80 -2.97
N HIS A 70 -10.30 0.25 -3.16
CA HIS A 70 -9.98 -0.59 -4.32
C HIS A 70 -9.45 -1.98 -3.96
N ARG A 71 -9.36 -2.29 -2.66
CA ARG A 71 -8.85 -3.55 -2.11
C ARG A 71 -7.42 -3.93 -2.53
N TYR A 72 -6.62 -2.93 -2.91
CA TYR A 72 -5.17 -3.13 -3.08
C TYR A 72 -4.56 -3.55 -1.76
N ARG A 73 -3.79 -4.64 -1.76
CA ARG A 73 -3.10 -5.14 -0.58
C ARG A 73 -1.67 -4.66 -0.59
N ILE A 74 -1.25 -4.06 0.52
CA ILE A 74 0.09 -3.52 0.70
C ILE A 74 0.73 -4.27 1.85
N ASP A 75 1.80 -4.99 1.58
CA ASP A 75 2.56 -5.69 2.62
C ASP A 75 3.12 -4.69 3.64
N ILE A 76 2.85 -4.94 4.92
CA ILE A 76 3.26 -4.10 6.04
C ILE A 76 4.78 -4.13 6.26
N ALA A 77 5.45 -5.23 5.88
CA ALA A 77 6.88 -5.40 6.09
C ALA A 77 7.71 -4.78 4.95
N THR A 78 7.21 -4.84 3.71
CA THR A 78 7.98 -4.46 2.51
C THR A 78 7.42 -3.24 1.78
N GLY A 79 6.15 -2.91 1.94
CA GLY A 79 5.48 -1.84 1.20
C GLY A 79 5.22 -2.21 -0.27
N HIS A 80 5.35 -3.49 -0.62
CA HIS A 80 5.06 -4.00 -1.96
C HIS A 80 3.55 -4.20 -2.13
N LYS A 81 3.08 -4.10 -3.37
CA LYS A 81 1.73 -4.53 -3.70
C LYS A 81 1.70 -6.06 -3.70
N VAL A 82 0.80 -6.64 -2.93
CA VAL A 82 0.56 -8.09 -2.94
C VAL A 82 -0.77 -8.36 -3.62
N ASP A 83 -0.82 -9.39 -4.45
CA ASP A 83 -2.03 -9.82 -5.15
C ASP A 83 -2.04 -11.34 -5.31
N THR A 84 -3.12 -11.86 -5.88
CA THR A 84 -3.22 -13.26 -6.28
C THR A 84 -3.23 -13.33 -7.80
N ASP A 85 -2.34 -14.14 -8.36
CA ASP A 85 -2.28 -14.38 -9.81
C ASP A 85 -3.49 -15.19 -10.31
N LEU A 86 -3.59 -15.36 -11.63
CA LEU A 86 -4.67 -16.15 -12.25
C LEU A 86 -4.61 -17.64 -11.87
N CYS A 87 -3.47 -18.13 -11.38
CA CYS A 87 -3.28 -19.50 -10.91
C CYS A 87 -3.65 -19.66 -9.42
N GLY A 88 -4.04 -18.58 -8.73
CA GLY A 88 -4.34 -18.61 -7.30
C GLY A 88 -3.11 -18.50 -6.38
N LYS A 89 -1.91 -18.23 -6.94
CA LYS A 89 -0.68 -18.05 -6.17
C LYS A 89 -0.50 -16.59 -5.79
N THR A 90 0.03 -16.36 -4.60
CA THR A 90 0.36 -15.01 -4.14
C THR A 90 1.54 -14.48 -4.94
N CYS A 91 1.40 -13.26 -5.47
CA CYS A 91 2.45 -12.55 -6.17
C CYS A 91 2.63 -11.17 -5.54
N SER A 92 3.88 -10.71 -5.48
CA SER A 92 4.24 -9.38 -5.02
C SER A 92 4.80 -8.56 -6.17
N SER A 93 4.62 -7.24 -6.13
CA SER A 93 5.31 -6.34 -7.05
C SER A 93 6.82 -6.47 -6.88
N GLU A 94 7.55 -6.30 -7.98
CA GLU A 94 9.01 -6.28 -7.97
C GLU A 94 9.54 -5.08 -7.17
N ASP A 95 8.91 -3.93 -7.36
CA ASP A 95 9.27 -2.69 -6.70
C ASP A 95 8.33 -2.32 -5.55
N GLN A 96 8.90 -1.61 -4.58
CA GLN A 96 8.17 -1.00 -3.48
C GLN A 96 7.21 0.07 -4.03
N LYS A 97 5.95 0.05 -3.57
CA LYS A 97 4.93 1.03 -3.99
C LYS A 97 4.57 2.00 -2.86
N GLN A 98 4.50 1.47 -1.65
CA GLN A 98 4.20 2.22 -0.44
C GLN A 98 5.48 2.48 0.36
N ARG A 99 5.76 3.76 0.65
CA ARG A 99 6.93 4.14 1.45
C ARG A 99 6.80 3.60 2.87
N LEU A 100 7.87 2.96 3.33
CA LEU A 100 8.08 2.54 4.70
C LEU A 100 9.12 3.42 5.38
N TYR A 101 9.00 3.53 6.70
CA TYR A 101 9.94 4.28 7.52
C TYR A 101 10.60 3.39 8.56
N SER A 102 11.85 3.72 8.90
CA SER A 102 12.56 3.08 10.00
C SER A 102 11.91 3.44 11.33
N VAL A 103 11.54 2.43 12.12
CA VAL A 103 10.84 2.59 13.39
C VAL A 103 11.77 2.17 14.53
N HIS A 104 11.81 2.98 15.58
CA HIS A 104 12.48 2.68 16.83
C HIS A 104 11.44 2.66 17.96
N CYS A 105 11.32 1.53 18.63
CA CYS A 105 10.33 1.34 19.70
C CYS A 105 11.05 1.20 21.04
N ASP A 106 10.70 2.07 21.98
CA ASP A 106 11.10 1.94 23.39
C ASP A 106 9.96 1.29 24.19
N GLU A 107 10.11 1.15 25.50
CA GLU A 107 9.05 0.63 26.38
C GLU A 107 7.79 1.52 26.39
N GLU A 108 7.96 2.84 26.24
CA GLU A 108 6.86 3.80 26.32
C GLU A 108 6.45 4.40 24.97
N PHE A 109 7.40 4.63 24.07
CA PHE A 109 7.18 5.45 22.87
C PHE A 109 7.56 4.76 21.56
N ILE A 110 6.90 5.20 20.49
CA ILE A 110 7.19 4.83 19.12
C ILE A 110 7.81 6.05 18.42
N TRP A 111 9.02 5.86 17.92
CA TRP A 111 9.80 6.84 17.20
C TRP A 111 9.99 6.42 15.74
N VAL A 112 10.07 7.38 14.85
CA VAL A 112 10.25 7.13 13.42
C VAL A 112 11.34 8.05 12.87
N ASP A 113 12.20 7.49 12.05
CA ASP A 113 13.16 8.28 11.28
C ASP A 113 12.47 8.86 10.04
N LEU A 114 12.12 10.15 10.12
CA LEU A 114 11.57 10.89 9.01
C LEU A 114 12.68 11.58 8.22
N PRO A 115 12.67 11.47 6.88
CA PRO A 115 13.59 12.25 6.07
C PRO A 115 13.29 13.74 6.28
N THR A 116 14.33 14.54 6.44
CA THR A 116 14.20 16.00 6.37
C THR A 116 13.94 16.43 4.93
N ASP A 117 13.41 17.64 4.70
CA ASP A 117 13.10 18.13 3.34
C ASP A 117 14.28 18.00 2.37
N GLN A 118 15.51 18.24 2.85
CA GLN A 118 16.73 18.06 2.05
C GLN A 118 17.03 16.59 1.72
N ASN A 119 16.77 15.66 2.64
CA ASN A 119 16.97 14.23 2.43
C ASN A 119 15.83 13.60 1.62
N HIS A 120 14.62 14.17 1.67
CA HIS A 120 13.48 13.72 0.87
C HIS A 120 13.79 13.78 -0.63
N ASN A 121 14.48 14.83 -1.08
CA ASN A 121 14.88 14.97 -2.49
C ASN A 121 15.94 13.94 -2.93
N ASN A 122 16.64 13.31 -2.00
CA ASN A 122 17.66 12.29 -2.28
C ASN A 122 17.09 10.87 -2.27
N LEU A 123 15.86 10.67 -1.78
CA LEU A 123 15.21 9.37 -1.80
C LEU A 123 14.61 9.13 -3.18
N ALA A 124 14.72 7.89 -3.67
CA ALA A 124 14.04 7.48 -4.88
C ALA A 124 12.52 7.74 -4.70
N PRO A 125 11.87 8.45 -5.66
CA PRO A 125 10.46 8.74 -5.57
C PRO A 125 9.66 7.44 -5.65
N LEU A 126 8.70 7.29 -4.74
CA LEU A 126 7.76 6.17 -4.73
C LEU A 126 6.37 6.66 -5.11
N PRO A 127 5.51 5.81 -5.71
CA PRO A 127 4.16 6.21 -6.11
C PRO A 127 3.30 6.78 -4.96
N SER A 128 3.51 6.32 -3.73
CA SER A 128 2.84 6.83 -2.53
C SER A 128 3.22 8.28 -2.17
N ASP A 129 4.40 8.76 -2.54
CA ASP A 129 4.84 10.13 -2.23
C ASP A 129 3.95 11.20 -2.86
N TYR A 130 3.34 10.90 -4.02
CA TYR A 130 2.45 11.82 -4.71
C TYR A 130 1.19 12.15 -3.87
N TYR A 131 0.69 11.15 -3.13
CA TYR A 131 -0.55 11.28 -2.36
C TYR A 131 -0.33 11.64 -0.89
N ASN A 132 0.89 11.41 -0.39
CA ASN A 132 1.16 11.51 1.05
C ASN A 132 1.84 12.81 1.49
N GLN A 133 2.00 13.76 0.57
CA GLN A 133 2.31 15.14 0.92
C GLN A 133 1.03 15.76 1.51
N VAL A 134 1.08 16.20 2.77
CA VAL A 134 0.11 17.18 3.26
C VAL A 134 0.22 18.31 2.27
N ALA A 135 -0.86 18.57 1.53
CA ALA A 135 -0.85 19.57 0.48
C ALA A 135 -0.13 20.81 1.02
N GLN A 136 1.09 21.06 0.54
CA GLN A 136 1.46 22.44 0.33
C GLN A 136 0.33 22.92 -0.55
N GLN A 137 -0.64 23.60 0.05
CA GLN A 137 -1.88 24.03 -0.56
C GLN A 137 -1.52 24.46 -1.97
N GLN A 138 -1.86 23.67 -2.98
CA GLN A 138 -1.48 23.99 -4.36
C GLN A 138 -2.08 25.36 -4.63
N PRO A 139 -1.30 26.48 -4.68
CA PRO A 139 -1.93 27.78 -4.86
C PRO A 139 -2.42 27.96 -6.29
N ILE A 140 -2.14 27.01 -7.20
CA ILE A 140 -2.12 27.30 -8.62
C ILE A 140 -3.42 26.91 -9.32
N PHE A 141 -4.09 25.81 -8.95
CA PHE A 141 -5.26 25.37 -9.72
C PHE A 141 -6.58 26.06 -9.32
N HIS A 142 -6.70 26.57 -8.09
CA HIS A 142 -7.91 27.31 -7.68
C HIS A 142 -7.84 28.81 -8.04
N GLN A 143 -6.65 29.39 -8.19
CA GLN A 143 -6.51 30.80 -8.55
C GLN A 143 -6.72 31.05 -10.06
N GLN A 144 -6.34 30.10 -10.92
CA GLN A 144 -6.54 30.25 -12.36
C GLN A 144 -8.00 30.04 -12.81
N MET A 145 -8.82 29.33 -12.02
CA MET A 145 -10.26 29.21 -12.31
C MET A 145 -11.08 30.42 -11.83
N GLN A 146 -10.59 31.19 -10.85
CA GLN A 146 -11.23 32.44 -10.42
C GLN A 146 -10.86 33.64 -11.29
N GLN A 147 -9.69 33.64 -11.93
CA GLN A 147 -9.26 34.71 -12.83
C GLN A 147 -9.72 34.51 -14.29
N GLY A 148 -10.34 33.37 -14.61
CA GLY A 148 -10.83 33.02 -15.95
C GLY A 148 -12.33 33.13 -16.19
N ILE A 149 -13.11 33.76 -15.29
CA ILE A 149 -14.56 34.03 -15.48
C ILE A 149 -14.82 35.52 -15.79
N LYS A 150 -13.90 36.17 -16.49
CA LYS A 150 -14.22 37.35 -17.29
C LYS A 150 -13.94 36.96 -18.74
N GLU A 151 -15.00 36.94 -19.54
CA GLU A 151 -14.98 36.81 -21.00
C GLU A 151 -14.83 35.37 -21.54
N MET A 152 -15.86 34.55 -21.35
CA MET A 152 -16.22 33.59 -22.39
C MET A 152 -17.39 34.17 -23.19
N PRO A 153 -17.31 34.25 -24.53
CA PRO A 153 -18.45 34.62 -25.35
C PRO A 153 -19.55 33.58 -25.17
N SER A 154 -20.76 34.07 -24.94
CA SER A 154 -22.01 33.31 -24.92
C SER A 154 -22.12 32.49 -26.21
N HIS A 155 -21.73 31.21 -26.16
CA HIS A 155 -22.14 30.26 -27.19
C HIS A 155 -23.59 29.88 -26.93
N GLY A 156 -24.43 30.24 -27.89
CA GLY A 156 -25.87 30.05 -27.88
C GLY A 156 -26.26 28.61 -27.59
N ASN A 157 -27.24 28.53 -26.69
CA ASN A 157 -28.16 27.43 -26.44
C ASN A 157 -28.35 26.51 -27.65
N TYR A 158 -27.98 25.23 -27.53
CA TYR A 158 -28.45 24.18 -28.44
C TYR A 158 -29.95 23.99 -28.21
N GLY A 159 -30.76 24.72 -28.98
CA GLY A 159 -32.20 24.59 -29.04
C GLY A 159 -32.60 23.23 -29.59
N LEU A 160 -33.09 22.36 -28.71
CA LEU A 160 -33.79 21.13 -29.04
C LEU A 160 -35.30 21.38 -29.10
N PHE A 161 -35.80 22.27 -29.97
CA PHE A 161 -37.19 22.23 -30.45
C PHE A 161 -37.27 22.98 -31.79
N GLY A 162 -37.66 22.25 -32.84
CA GLY A 162 -37.88 22.80 -34.16
C GLY A 162 -39.14 23.64 -34.24
N ALA A 163 -39.02 24.80 -34.89
CA ALA A 163 -40.12 25.47 -35.58
C ALA A 163 -39.51 26.20 -36.79
N ALA A 164 -40.24 26.12 -37.90
CA ALA A 164 -39.83 26.52 -39.23
C ALA A 164 -39.82 28.05 -39.46
N SER A 165 -39.25 28.41 -40.62
CA SER A 165 -39.36 29.69 -41.34
C SER A 165 -38.33 30.76 -40.97
N ASP A 166 -37.29 30.93 -41.78
CA ASP A 166 -37.26 31.90 -42.90
C ASP A 166 -35.84 32.05 -43.47
N MET A 167 -35.79 32.45 -44.75
CA MET A 167 -34.62 32.44 -45.61
C MET A 167 -33.46 33.34 -45.15
N ALA A 168 -32.23 32.80 -45.15
CA ALA A 168 -30.99 33.57 -45.17
C ALA A 168 -29.98 32.94 -46.17
N PRO A 169 -29.16 33.75 -46.87
CA PRO A 169 -28.32 33.30 -47.97
C PRO A 169 -27.11 32.47 -47.50
N PRO A 170 -26.51 31.64 -48.39
CA PRO A 170 -25.43 30.73 -48.02
C PRO A 170 -24.13 31.49 -47.69
N PRO A 171 -23.37 31.07 -46.66
CA PRO A 171 -22.04 31.59 -46.41
C PRO A 171 -21.01 31.03 -47.40
N SER A 172 -20.00 31.86 -47.68
CA SER A 172 -18.85 31.63 -48.57
C SER A 172 -18.04 30.36 -48.23
N PRO A 173 -17.35 29.75 -49.21
CA PRO A 173 -16.58 28.54 -48.99
C PRO A 173 -15.37 28.76 -48.08
N LEU A 174 -15.23 27.85 -47.10
CA LEU A 174 -14.11 27.74 -46.18
C LEU A 174 -12.77 27.62 -46.93
N GLN A 175 -11.79 28.44 -46.54
CA GLN A 175 -10.40 28.28 -46.98
C GLN A 175 -9.75 27.05 -46.31
N PRO A 176 -8.85 26.33 -47.00
CA PRO A 176 -8.16 25.20 -46.43
C PRO A 176 -7.12 25.63 -45.39
N TYR A 177 -7.15 24.92 -44.26
CA TYR A 177 -6.21 24.98 -43.15
C TYR A 177 -4.79 24.61 -43.63
N ALA A 178 -3.93 25.61 -43.78
CA ALA A 178 -2.51 25.44 -44.06
C ALA A 178 -1.72 25.65 -42.76
N GLY A 179 -1.18 24.57 -42.19
CA GLY A 179 -0.35 24.69 -40.99
C GLY A 179 0.02 23.36 -40.34
N VAL A 180 0.84 22.55 -41.01
CA VAL A 180 1.66 21.52 -40.34
C VAL A 180 3.09 21.70 -40.83
N THR A 181 3.89 22.43 -40.08
CA THR A 181 5.33 22.49 -40.28
C THR A 181 5.98 21.26 -39.66
N ALA A 182 6.69 20.51 -40.49
CA ALA A 182 7.48 19.35 -40.13
C ALA A 182 8.57 19.69 -39.10
N TRP A 183 8.77 18.78 -38.15
CA TRP A 183 9.90 18.81 -37.22
C TRP A 183 11.18 18.34 -37.91
N PRO A 184 12.34 18.99 -37.70
CA PRO A 184 13.59 18.55 -38.29
C PRO A 184 14.14 17.28 -37.61
N VAL A 185 14.51 16.32 -38.46
CA VAL A 185 15.25 15.10 -38.11
C VAL A 185 16.67 15.47 -37.69
N VAL A 186 17.08 15.03 -36.50
CA VAL A 186 18.44 15.20 -35.96
C VAL A 186 19.35 14.12 -36.57
N PRO A 187 20.51 14.47 -37.18
CA PRO A 187 21.48 13.49 -37.64
C PRO A 187 22.35 12.95 -36.48
N PRO A 188 22.81 11.69 -36.53
CA PRO A 188 23.68 11.14 -35.49
C PRO A 188 25.12 11.68 -35.61
N PRO A 189 25.82 11.89 -34.48
CA PRO A 189 27.21 12.32 -34.50
C PRO A 189 28.14 11.18 -34.90
N SER A 190 29.02 11.47 -35.84
CA SER A 190 30.11 10.60 -36.28
C SER A 190 31.33 10.79 -35.37
N GLY A 191 31.83 9.68 -34.82
CA GLY A 191 33.26 9.46 -34.55
C GLY A 191 33.76 9.77 -33.14
N LEU A 192 34.09 8.73 -32.37
CA LEU A 192 35.37 8.65 -31.64
C LEU A 192 35.65 7.21 -31.11
N GLY A 193 36.70 6.64 -31.69
CA GLY A 193 37.58 5.52 -31.30
C GLY A 193 37.21 4.53 -30.20
N THR A 194 37.16 3.25 -30.57
CA THR A 194 37.39 2.09 -29.68
C THR A 194 38.80 1.52 -29.91
N PRO A 195 39.59 1.22 -28.86
CA PRO A 195 40.80 0.42 -29.01
C PRO A 195 40.51 -1.09 -28.97
N SER A 196 41.21 -1.81 -29.85
CA SER A 196 41.24 -3.27 -29.99
C SER A 196 41.55 -4.02 -28.69
N LYS A 197 40.88 -5.17 -28.49
CA LYS A 197 41.44 -6.27 -27.69
C LYS A 197 40.94 -7.65 -28.15
N MET A 198 41.83 -8.33 -28.85
CA MET A 198 42.17 -9.77 -28.81
C MET A 198 41.05 -10.82 -28.69
N ALA A 199 40.85 -11.53 -29.83
CA ALA A 199 40.90 -12.98 -30.01
C ALA A 199 40.49 -13.92 -28.87
N ALA A 200 39.43 -14.70 -29.13
CA ALA A 200 39.40 -16.15 -28.90
C ALA A 200 38.27 -16.77 -29.73
N ASP A 201 38.57 -17.92 -30.30
CA ASP A 201 37.75 -18.77 -31.17
C ASP A 201 36.41 -19.20 -30.58
N ASP A 202 35.35 -19.24 -31.40
CA ASP A 202 34.29 -20.23 -31.24
C ASP A 202 33.57 -20.54 -32.57
N PRO A 203 33.17 -21.80 -32.83
CA PRO A 203 32.88 -22.30 -34.16
C PRO A 203 31.44 -22.06 -34.63
N GLN A 204 31.33 -22.10 -35.96
CA GLN A 204 30.13 -21.86 -36.76
C GLN A 204 28.89 -22.68 -36.35
N LEU A 205 27.83 -21.98 -35.98
CA LEU A 205 26.46 -22.49 -36.03
C LEU A 205 25.95 -22.40 -37.47
N ILE A 206 25.98 -23.54 -38.17
CA ILE A 206 25.35 -23.74 -39.48
C ILE A 206 23.82 -23.77 -39.26
N LEU A 207 23.13 -22.71 -39.72
CA LEU A 207 21.67 -22.68 -39.80
C LEU A 207 21.21 -23.43 -41.06
N SER A 208 20.84 -24.69 -40.90
CA SER A 208 20.24 -25.52 -41.95
C SER A 208 18.80 -25.04 -42.20
N GLN A 209 18.59 -24.27 -43.27
CA GLN A 209 17.26 -24.10 -43.85
C GLN A 209 16.90 -25.38 -44.60
N GLN A 210 15.99 -26.18 -44.05
CA GLN A 210 15.30 -27.23 -44.81
C GLN A 210 13.83 -26.85 -44.98
N SER A 211 13.51 -26.45 -46.20
CA SER A 211 12.17 -26.32 -46.75
C SER A 211 11.63 -27.71 -47.11
N MET A 212 10.62 -28.17 -46.37
CA MET A 212 9.88 -29.38 -46.71
C MET A 212 8.48 -28.99 -47.20
N HIS A 213 8.36 -28.93 -48.53
CA HIS A 213 7.32 -29.58 -49.33
C HIS A 213 5.88 -29.55 -48.81
N SER A 214 5.11 -28.64 -49.41
CA SER A 214 3.65 -28.65 -49.46
C SER A 214 3.13 -29.91 -50.17
N SER A 215 2.16 -30.59 -49.58
CA SER A 215 1.25 -31.51 -50.28
C SER A 215 -0.20 -31.20 -49.94
N PRO A 216 -1.13 -31.37 -50.90
CA PRO A 216 -2.50 -30.86 -50.81
C PRO A 216 -3.41 -31.76 -49.99
N ALA A 217 -4.29 -31.14 -49.20
CA ALA A 217 -5.35 -31.79 -48.44
C ALA A 217 -6.55 -32.17 -49.35
N PRO A 218 -7.17 -33.35 -49.16
CA PRO A 218 -8.47 -33.65 -49.75
C PRO A 218 -9.62 -33.10 -48.90
N SER A 219 -10.56 -32.46 -49.59
CA SER A 219 -11.86 -31.99 -49.11
C SER A 219 -12.79 -33.15 -48.73
N ALA A 220 -13.35 -33.15 -47.52
CA ALA A 220 -14.57 -33.89 -47.19
C ALA A 220 -15.36 -33.23 -46.03
N ALA A 221 -16.63 -32.95 -46.34
CA ALA A 221 -17.81 -32.50 -45.59
C ALA A 221 -17.79 -32.24 -44.06
N PRO A 222 -18.53 -31.21 -43.57
CA PRO A 222 -18.75 -30.95 -42.15
C PRO A 222 -19.85 -31.87 -41.56
N PRO A 223 -19.68 -32.39 -40.33
CA PRO A 223 -20.79 -32.98 -39.60
C PRO A 223 -21.68 -31.89 -38.99
N ALA A 224 -22.96 -31.91 -39.35
CA ALA A 224 -24.02 -31.18 -38.68
C ALA A 224 -24.39 -31.88 -37.35
N ASN A 225 -23.86 -31.39 -36.22
CA ASN A 225 -24.53 -31.37 -34.91
C ASN A 225 -23.57 -30.84 -33.85
N LEU A 226 -23.66 -29.53 -33.55
CA LEU A 226 -22.92 -28.88 -32.46
C LEU A 226 -23.84 -27.87 -31.77
N MET A 227 -24.99 -28.37 -31.33
CA MET A 227 -25.93 -27.66 -30.46
C MET A 227 -26.18 -28.59 -29.27
N ASN A 228 -25.97 -28.07 -28.05
CA ASN A 228 -26.19 -28.70 -26.73
C ASN A 228 -24.96 -29.26 -26.00
N TYR A 229 -23.89 -28.48 -25.90
CA TYR A 229 -22.95 -28.59 -24.77
C TYR A 229 -22.77 -27.22 -24.11
N PHE A 230 -23.85 -26.68 -23.54
CA PHE A 230 -23.70 -25.69 -22.47
C PHE A 230 -23.45 -26.46 -21.18
N PRO A 231 -22.26 -26.35 -20.56
CA PRO A 231 -22.02 -26.98 -19.27
C PRO A 231 -23.03 -26.39 -18.26
N SER A 232 -23.75 -27.27 -17.57
CA SER A 232 -24.65 -26.92 -16.48
C SER A 232 -23.99 -25.86 -15.59
N ALA A 233 -24.69 -24.74 -15.40
CA ALA A 233 -24.21 -23.61 -14.64
C ALA A 233 -23.65 -24.10 -13.28
N LYS A 234 -22.37 -23.83 -13.04
CA LYS A 234 -21.76 -24.09 -11.73
C LYS A 234 -22.59 -23.35 -10.66
N PRO A 235 -22.85 -23.96 -9.49
CA PRO A 235 -23.58 -23.29 -8.43
C PRO A 235 -22.88 -21.98 -8.04
N ASP A 236 -23.65 -20.91 -7.90
CA ASP A 236 -23.12 -19.61 -7.49
C ASP A 236 -22.40 -19.73 -6.14
N PRO A 237 -21.25 -19.06 -5.95
CA PRO A 237 -20.62 -18.99 -4.63
C PRO A 237 -21.55 -18.32 -3.61
N PRO A 238 -21.46 -18.64 -2.30
CA PRO A 238 -22.48 -18.28 -1.29
C PRO A 238 -22.77 -16.77 -1.15
N HIS A 239 -21.78 -15.92 -1.47
CA HIS A 239 -21.97 -14.46 -1.43
C HIS A 239 -22.78 -13.94 -2.64
N VAL A 240 -22.61 -14.55 -3.83
CA VAL A 240 -23.37 -14.21 -5.04
C VAL A 240 -24.81 -14.65 -4.90
N ALA A 241 -25.04 -15.87 -4.37
CA ALA A 241 -26.38 -16.37 -4.08
C ALA A 241 -27.13 -15.45 -3.09
N ARG A 242 -26.47 -15.00 -2.01
CA ARG A 242 -27.03 -14.04 -1.06
C ARG A 242 -27.37 -12.69 -1.70
N ARG A 243 -26.49 -12.16 -2.56
CA ARG A 243 -26.73 -10.89 -3.27
C ARG A 243 -27.89 -10.99 -4.25
N LYS A 244 -27.99 -12.09 -5.01
CA LYS A 244 -29.12 -12.36 -5.91
C LYS A 244 -30.44 -12.50 -5.14
N ALA A 245 -30.44 -13.24 -4.03
CA ALA A 245 -31.62 -13.38 -3.17
C ALA A 245 -32.08 -12.03 -2.58
N ALA A 246 -31.14 -11.20 -2.09
CA ALA A 246 -31.45 -9.86 -1.59
C ALA A 246 -32.02 -8.96 -2.70
N THR A 247 -31.42 -8.99 -3.89
CA THR A 247 -31.90 -8.20 -5.05
C THR A 247 -33.29 -8.64 -5.49
N ALA A 248 -33.54 -9.96 -5.54
CA ALA A 248 -34.86 -10.51 -5.85
C ALA A 248 -35.91 -10.13 -4.80
N ALA A 249 -35.55 -10.14 -3.51
CA ALA A 249 -36.45 -9.71 -2.43
C ALA A 249 -36.75 -8.21 -2.47
N ILE A 250 -35.78 -7.36 -2.83
CA ILE A 250 -35.99 -5.92 -3.04
C ILE A 250 -36.94 -5.68 -4.22
N LEU A 251 -36.71 -6.35 -5.35
CA LEU A 251 -37.58 -6.26 -6.53
C LEU A 251 -39.01 -6.75 -6.23
N ALA A 252 -39.15 -7.81 -5.42
CA ALA A 252 -40.44 -8.33 -4.99
C ALA A 252 -41.10 -7.49 -3.86
N ARG A 253 -40.48 -6.37 -3.44
CA ARG A 253 -40.92 -5.55 -2.28
C ARG A 253 -41.11 -6.36 -0.99
N SER A 254 -40.49 -7.54 -0.90
CA SER A 254 -40.62 -8.49 0.22
C SER A 254 -39.42 -8.45 1.16
N TYR A 255 -38.39 -7.67 0.82
CA TYR A 255 -37.26 -7.45 1.72
C TYR A 255 -37.69 -6.58 2.92
N ARG A 256 -37.86 -7.23 4.08
CA ARG A 256 -37.81 -6.56 5.37
C ARG A 256 -36.36 -6.63 5.87
N PRO A 257 -35.66 -5.50 6.02
CA PRO A 257 -34.38 -5.51 6.72
C PRO A 257 -34.60 -6.11 8.11
N PRO A 258 -33.64 -6.88 8.65
CA PRO A 258 -33.72 -7.33 10.03
C PRO A 258 -33.82 -6.08 10.90
N THR A 259 -35.00 -5.87 11.48
CA THR A 259 -35.19 -4.84 12.48
C THR A 259 -34.32 -5.23 13.66
N ALA A 260 -33.37 -4.38 14.03
CA ALA A 260 -32.68 -4.53 15.29
C ALA A 260 -33.75 -4.68 16.37
N ASP A 261 -33.79 -5.85 17.01
CA ASP A 261 -34.74 -6.13 18.09
C ASP A 261 -34.53 -5.07 19.16
N ASN A 262 -35.48 -4.13 19.24
CA ASN A 262 -35.63 -3.21 20.36
C ASN A 262 -36.11 -4.02 21.56
N THR A 263 -35.28 -4.96 22.02
CA THR A 263 -35.40 -5.48 23.38
C THR A 263 -35.01 -4.32 24.29
N PRO A 264 -35.93 -3.79 25.13
CA PRO A 264 -35.56 -2.74 26.06
C PRO A 264 -34.46 -3.28 26.98
N MET A 265 -33.24 -2.74 26.82
CA MET A 265 -32.15 -2.94 27.77
C MET A 265 -32.68 -2.52 29.14
N GLN A 266 -32.90 -3.51 30.02
CA GLN A 266 -33.06 -3.25 31.43
C GLN A 266 -31.82 -2.48 31.90
N SER A 267 -32.05 -1.29 32.43
CA SER A 267 -30.99 -0.47 32.99
C SER A 267 -30.26 -1.26 34.08
N PRO A 268 -28.92 -1.33 34.07
CA PRO A 268 -28.20 -2.00 35.15
C PRO A 268 -28.55 -1.31 36.47
N GLN A 269 -29.17 -2.05 37.38
CA GLN A 269 -29.42 -1.59 38.73
C GLN A 269 -28.07 -1.28 39.39
N LYS A 270 -27.92 -0.02 39.85
CA LYS A 270 -26.76 0.40 40.65
C LYS A 270 -26.66 -0.51 41.89
N PRO A 271 -25.50 -1.14 42.17
CA PRO A 271 -25.32 -1.83 43.43
C PRO A 271 -25.39 -0.81 44.57
N VAL A 272 -26.31 -1.05 45.49
CA VAL A 272 -26.42 -0.35 46.78
C VAL A 272 -25.14 -0.67 47.57
N VAL A 273 -24.23 0.30 47.63
CA VAL A 273 -23.04 0.23 48.49
C VAL A 273 -23.50 0.41 49.94
N GLN A 274 -23.58 -0.71 50.68
CA GLN A 274 -23.68 -0.67 52.14
C GLN A 274 -22.39 -0.05 52.70
N GLN A 275 -22.53 1.09 53.38
CA GLN A 275 -21.47 1.71 54.15
C GLN A 275 -21.04 0.77 55.27
N GLN A 276 -19.87 0.15 55.12
CA GLN A 276 -19.17 -0.50 56.22
C GLN A 276 -18.30 0.54 56.94
N THR A 277 -18.57 0.69 58.23
CA THR A 277 -17.80 1.53 59.17
C THR A 277 -16.33 1.07 59.25
N PRO A 278 -15.36 2.00 59.35
CA PRO A 278 -13.94 1.66 59.42
C PRO A 278 -13.60 0.99 60.75
N ARG A 279 -13.12 -0.25 60.68
CA ARG A 279 -12.56 -1.01 61.79
C ARG A 279 -11.11 -0.55 61.99
N GLN A 280 -10.84 0.13 63.10
CA GLN A 280 -9.49 0.49 63.54
C GLN A 280 -8.62 -0.77 63.61
N GLN A 281 -7.58 -0.84 62.78
CA GLN A 281 -6.48 -1.77 62.96
C GLN A 281 -5.28 -1.02 63.49
N VAL A 282 -4.93 -1.35 64.72
CA VAL A 282 -3.69 -0.97 65.39
C VAL A 282 -2.57 -1.78 64.74
N ILE A 283 -1.73 -1.11 63.94
CA ILE A 283 -0.49 -1.71 63.42
C ILE A 283 0.66 -1.26 64.32
N ALA A 284 1.32 -2.24 64.92
CA ALA A 284 2.47 -2.10 65.81
C ALA A 284 3.71 -1.55 65.07
N PRO A 285 4.64 -0.88 65.78
CA PRO A 285 5.85 -0.32 65.19
C PRO A 285 6.81 -1.44 64.76
N VAL A 286 7.21 -1.41 63.48
CA VAL A 286 8.31 -2.22 62.93
C VAL A 286 9.63 -1.66 63.46
N VAL A 287 10.33 -2.46 64.24
CA VAL A 287 11.67 -2.17 64.77
C VAL A 287 12.68 -2.32 63.64
N SER A 288 13.38 -1.23 63.31
CA SER A 288 14.47 -1.21 62.34
C SER A 288 15.70 -1.92 62.91
N ALA A 289 16.24 -2.89 62.16
CA ALA A 289 17.55 -3.49 62.42
C ALA A 289 18.67 -2.62 61.82
N PRO A 290 19.85 -2.52 62.48
CA PRO A 290 20.96 -1.70 61.99
C PRO A 290 21.72 -2.37 60.83
N VAL A 291 21.92 -1.61 59.76
CA VAL A 291 22.79 -1.95 58.63
C VAL A 291 24.25 -1.74 59.06
N ALA A 292 25.07 -2.78 58.92
CA ALA A 292 26.50 -2.74 59.19
C ALA A 292 27.26 -1.92 58.13
N PRO A 293 28.34 -1.19 58.50
CA PRO A 293 29.13 -0.41 57.56
C PRO A 293 30.10 -1.29 56.76
N ALA A 294 30.19 -1.03 55.46
CA ALA A 294 31.20 -1.59 54.57
C ALA A 294 32.59 -0.96 54.85
N PRO A 295 33.69 -1.72 54.74
CA PRO A 295 35.03 -1.19 54.95
C PRO A 295 35.54 -0.40 53.73
N ALA A 296 36.13 0.76 54.03
CA ALA A 296 36.93 1.55 53.12
C ALA A 296 38.22 0.81 52.72
N ALA A 297 38.49 0.75 51.41
CA ALA A 297 39.81 0.38 50.90
C ALA A 297 40.33 1.50 50.00
N ALA A 298 41.60 1.83 50.26
CA ALA A 298 42.30 3.02 49.87
C ALA A 298 42.80 3.02 48.41
N ALA A 299 43.18 4.22 48.00
CA ALA A 299 43.73 4.62 46.71
C ALA A 299 45.03 3.90 46.30
N ALA A 300 45.19 3.70 44.99
CA ALA A 300 46.47 3.81 44.30
C ALA A 300 46.21 4.13 42.81
N GLY A 301 46.91 5.15 42.30
CA GLY A 301 46.72 5.71 40.97
C GLY A 301 47.27 4.86 39.82
N GLY A 302 47.01 5.32 38.59
CA GLY A 302 47.58 4.73 37.40
C GLY A 302 46.94 5.24 36.12
N VAL A 303 47.60 6.23 35.51
CA VAL A 303 47.38 6.72 34.16
C VAL A 303 47.30 5.57 33.14
N ARG A 304 46.30 5.60 32.24
CA ARG A 304 46.44 5.24 30.81
C ARG A 304 45.17 5.58 30.02
N GLN A 305 45.31 6.51 29.09
CA GLN A 305 44.45 6.65 27.93
C GLN A 305 44.55 5.38 27.07
N ALA A 306 43.43 4.80 26.66
CA ALA A 306 43.35 3.94 25.49
C ALA A 306 41.92 3.94 24.94
N THR A 307 41.85 4.35 23.69
CA THR A 307 40.76 4.28 22.72
C THR A 307 40.00 2.95 22.71
N LEU A 308 38.66 3.01 22.64
CA LEU A 308 37.83 1.92 22.13
C LEU A 308 36.75 2.52 21.22
N PHE A 309 37.14 2.67 19.96
CA PHE A 309 36.26 2.71 18.80
C PHE A 309 36.28 1.31 18.17
N GLU A 310 35.13 0.92 17.60
CA GLU A 310 34.90 -0.20 16.67
C GLU A 310 34.74 -1.65 17.19
N ALA A 311 33.69 -2.27 16.65
CA ALA A 311 33.65 -3.60 16.03
C ALA A 311 32.65 -4.59 16.63
N TRP A 312 31.37 -4.50 16.22
CA TRP A 312 30.48 -5.66 16.19
C TRP A 312 30.16 -6.02 14.74
N ALA A 313 31.03 -6.88 14.20
CA ALA A 313 30.85 -7.54 12.92
C ALA A 313 30.45 -9.01 13.15
N ARG A 314 29.42 -9.42 12.38
CA ARG A 314 29.22 -10.74 11.77
C ARG A 314 29.25 -11.98 12.69
N ARG A 315 28.06 -12.53 12.96
CA ARG A 315 27.89 -13.94 13.32
C ARG A 315 27.95 -14.81 12.05
N PRO A 316 28.72 -15.92 12.02
CA PRO A 316 28.64 -16.89 10.95
C PRO A 316 27.42 -17.82 11.10
N VAL A 317 26.83 -18.16 9.97
CA VAL A 317 25.76 -19.15 9.79
C VAL A 317 26.40 -20.54 9.89
N SER A 318 25.92 -21.38 10.82
CA SER A 318 26.26 -22.79 10.89
C SER A 318 25.33 -23.59 9.96
N THR A 319 25.85 -24.08 8.85
CA THR A 319 25.20 -25.10 8.03
C THR A 319 25.51 -26.48 8.63
N GLY A 320 24.56 -27.04 9.37
CA GLY A 320 24.54 -28.46 9.73
C GLY A 320 23.79 -29.23 8.67
N VAL A 321 24.51 -30.03 7.88
CA VAL A 321 23.96 -31.08 7.01
C VAL A 321 24.30 -32.39 7.70
N GLU A 322 23.33 -33.00 8.38
CA GLU A 322 23.43 -34.39 8.80
C GLU A 322 22.73 -35.28 7.77
N SER A 323 23.57 -36.09 7.12
CA SER A 323 23.20 -37.23 6.31
C SER A 323 22.67 -38.35 7.23
N MET A 324 21.49 -38.87 6.92
CA MET A 324 20.98 -40.11 7.48
C MET A 324 20.79 -41.10 6.32
N ASP A 325 21.75 -42.00 6.19
CA ASP A 325 21.64 -43.26 5.45
C ASP A 325 21.57 -44.42 6.45
N THR A 326 20.92 -45.51 6.02
CA THR A 326 20.61 -46.79 6.70
C THR A 326 19.37 -46.73 7.62
N ASN A 327 18.31 -47.50 7.39
CA ASN A 327 18.20 -48.91 7.00
C ASN A 327 16.85 -49.19 6.31
#